data_AF-A0A357HF61-F1
#
_entry.id   AF-A0A357HF61-F1
#
_cell.length_a   1.000
_cell.length_b   1.000
_cell.length_c   1.000
_cell.angle_alpha   90.00
_cell.angle_beta   90.00
_cell.angle_gamma   90.00
#
_symmetry.space_group_name_H-M   'P 1'
#
loop_
_entity.id
_entity.type
_entity.pdbx_description
1 polymer ?
#
loop_
_entity_poly.entity_id
_entity_poly.type
_entity_poly.pdbx_seq_one_letter_code
_entity_poly.pdbx_strand_id
1 'polypeptide(L)'
;LHEIPQEIGDFGILIHGGLTVKKALLFNFTSALTSVIGVILALVLGTSLEGIVLYFLPMTAGGFIYIAGSDLIPELHHNTDVKVSIIQLLALLGGIAIMFGLAAAF
;
A
#
# COMPACT_ATOMS: atom_id res chain seq x y z
N LEU A 1 11.20 -0.67 2.28
CA LEU A 1 10.73 -0.35 3.66
C LEU A 1 9.26 0.07 3.71
N HIS A 2 8.72 0.75 2.68
CA HIS A 2 7.29 1.07 2.60
C HIS A 2 6.37 -0.17 2.62
N GLU A 3 6.91 -1.34 2.27
CA GLU A 3 6.17 -2.61 2.28
C GLU A 3 5.71 -3.04 3.68
N ILE A 4 6.45 -2.73 4.77
CA ILE A 4 6.04 -3.17 6.12
C ILE A 4 4.75 -2.44 6.55
N PRO A 5 4.67 -1.09 6.51
CA PRO A 5 3.41 -0.40 6.75
C PRO A 5 2.30 -0.81 5.78
N GLN A 6 2.63 -1.09 4.51
CA GLN A 6 1.66 -1.51 3.51
C GLN A 6 1.06 -2.88 3.84
N GLU A 7 1.87 -3.90 4.14
CA GLU A 7 1.40 -5.24 4.49
C GLU A 7 0.55 -5.21 5.77
N ILE A 8 0.92 -4.37 6.76
CA ILE A 8 0.10 -4.18 7.97
C ILE A 8 -1.26 -3.56 7.62
N GLY A 9 -1.28 -2.58 6.70
CA GLY A 9 -2.50 -1.97 6.18
C GLY A 9 -3.39 -2.98 5.44
N ASP A 10 -2.83 -3.72 4.48
CA ASP A 10 -3.52 -4.74 3.69
C ASP A 10 -4.11 -5.83 4.60
N PHE A 11 -3.35 -6.27 5.62
CA PHE A 11 -3.86 -7.17 6.63
C PHE A 11 -5.07 -6.58 7.37
N GLY A 12 -5.00 -5.33 7.80
CA GLY A 12 -6.11 -4.63 8.43
C GLY A 12 -7.37 -4.57 7.56
N ILE A 13 -7.21 -4.25 6.27
CA ILE A 13 -8.30 -4.20 5.28
C ILE A 13 -8.92 -5.60 5.10
N LEU A 14 -8.11 -6.65 4.97
CA LEU A 14 -8.60 -8.02 4.80
C LEU A 14 -9.41 -8.49 6.02
N ILE A 15 -8.96 -8.16 7.24
CA ILE A 15 -9.72 -8.46 8.46
C ILE A 15 -11.03 -7.68 8.49
N HIS A 16 -11.01 -6.39 8.12
CA HIS A 16 -12.22 -5.57 8.06
C HIS A 16 -13.21 -6.08 7.01
N GLY A 17 -12.71 -6.63 5.91
CA GLY A 17 -13.48 -7.32 4.86
C GLY A 17 -14.04 -8.69 5.29
N GLY A 18 -13.84 -9.11 6.55
CA GLY A 18 -14.46 -10.31 7.12
C GLY A 18 -13.61 -11.58 7.01
N LEU A 19 -12.34 -11.49 6.60
CA LEU A 19 -11.46 -12.66 6.60
C LEU A 19 -10.99 -12.99 8.03
N THR A 20 -10.79 -14.28 8.31
CA THR A 20 -10.15 -14.70 9.55
C THR A 20 -8.65 -14.38 9.51
N VAL A 21 -8.03 -14.19 10.68
CA VAL A 21 -6.59 -13.88 10.81
C VAL A 21 -5.70 -14.78 9.97
N LYS A 22 -5.94 -16.10 10.01
CA LYS A 22 -5.15 -17.06 9.23
C LYS A 22 -5.31 -16.87 7.72
N LYS A 23 -6.51 -16.56 7.25
CA LYS A 23 -6.77 -16.30 5.84
C LYS A 23 -6.16 -14.98 5.40
N ALA A 24 -6.35 -13.91 6.17
CA ALA A 24 -5.76 -12.60 5.87
C ALA A 24 -4.22 -12.67 5.77
N LEU A 25 -3.56 -13.36 6.71
CA LEU A 25 -2.12 -13.59 6.64
C LEU A 25 -1.70 -14.41 5.41
N LEU A 26 -2.43 -15.48 5.09
CA LEU A 26 -2.12 -16.31 3.93
C LEU A 26 -2.27 -15.53 2.61
N PHE A 27 -3.34 -14.74 2.47
CA PHE A 27 -3.58 -13.92 1.28
C PHE A 27 -2.51 -12.85 1.13
N ASN A 28 -2.18 -12.15 2.21
CA ASN A 28 -1.14 -11.12 2.21
C ASN A 28 0.22 -11.70 1.83
N PHE A 29 0.62 -12.82 2.44
CA PHE A 29 1.84 -13.55 2.09
C PHE A 29 1.85 -14.03 0.63
N THR A 30 0.75 -14.60 0.15
CA THR A 30 0.67 -15.10 -1.23
C THR A 30 0.74 -13.95 -2.23
N SER A 31 0.14 -12.79 -1.92
CA SER A 31 0.25 -11.57 -2.73
C SER A 31 1.71 -11.11 -2.79
N ALA A 32 2.40 -11.06 -1.64
CA ALA A 32 3.80 -10.66 -1.55
C ALA A 32 4.74 -11.53 -2.40
N LEU A 33 4.45 -12.83 -2.58
CA LEU A 33 5.24 -13.69 -3.47
C LEU A 33 5.24 -13.22 -4.94
N THR A 34 4.27 -12.41 -5.36
CA THR A 34 4.27 -11.79 -6.70
C THR A 34 5.45 -10.85 -6.88
N SER A 35 5.95 -10.22 -5.81
CA SER A 35 7.15 -9.36 -5.88
C SER A 35 8.39 -10.17 -6.26
N VAL A 36 8.50 -11.42 -5.80
CA VAL A 36 9.60 -12.34 -6.16
C VAL A 36 9.62 -12.62 -7.65
N ILE A 37 8.44 -12.81 -8.27
CA ILE A 37 8.33 -12.97 -9.72
C ILE A 37 8.82 -11.70 -10.43
N GLY A 38 8.42 -10.53 -9.95
CA GLY A 38 8.90 -9.24 -10.45
C GLY A 38 10.42 -9.10 -10.37
N VAL A 39 11.04 -9.51 -9.26
CA VAL A 39 12.50 -9.51 -9.08
C VAL A 39 13.18 -10.47 -10.06
N ILE A 40 12.66 -11.68 -10.24
CA ILE A 40 13.22 -12.65 -11.19
C ILE A 40 13.18 -12.08 -12.61
N LEU A 41 12.05 -11.51 -13.03
CA LEU A 41 11.92 -10.85 -14.33
C LEU A 41 12.89 -9.67 -14.46
N ALA A 42 13.03 -8.86 -13.40
CA ALA A 42 13.95 -7.73 -13.39
C ALA A 42 15.41 -8.17 -13.60
N LEU A 43 15.82 -9.25 -12.92
CA LEU A 43 17.17 -9.81 -13.05
C LEU A 43 17.43 -10.44 -14.42
N VAL A 44 16.43 -11.10 -15.02
CA VAL A 44 16.57 -11.72 -16.36
C VAL A 44 16.66 -10.66 -17.46
N LEU A 45 15.88 -9.59 -17.36
CA LEU A 45 15.83 -8.53 -18.38
C LEU A 45 17.02 -7.55 -18.30
N GLY A 46 17.68 -7.47 -17.14
CA GLY A 46 18.93 -6.74 -16.95
C GLY A 46 18.81 -5.24 -17.28
N THR A 47 19.79 -4.70 -18.01
CA THR A 47 19.87 -3.26 -18.37
C THR A 47 18.79 -2.81 -19.36
N SER A 48 18.05 -3.75 -19.97
CA SER A 48 16.94 -3.42 -20.88
C SER A 48 15.77 -2.71 -20.17
N LEU A 49 15.81 -2.63 -18.85
CA LEU A 49 14.75 -2.06 -18.01
C LEU A 49 14.87 -0.57 -17.75
N GLU A 50 16.01 0.09 -18.04
CA GLU A 50 16.19 1.51 -17.73
C GLU A 50 15.07 2.39 -18.33
N GLY A 51 14.65 2.09 -19.57
CA GLY A 51 13.51 2.76 -20.20
C GLY A 51 12.13 2.31 -19.69
N ILE A 52 12.02 1.07 -19.18
CA ILE A 52 10.76 0.50 -18.67
C ILE A 52 10.43 1.04 -17.28
N VAL A 53 11.43 1.20 -16.40
CA VAL A 53 11.22 1.73 -15.04
C VAL A 53 10.56 3.11 -15.09
N LEU A 54 10.91 3.95 -16.07
CA LEU A 54 10.29 5.26 -16.27
C LEU A 54 8.78 5.20 -16.52
N TYR A 55 8.27 4.11 -17.10
CA TYR A 55 6.83 3.91 -17.31
C TYR A 55 6.15 3.22 -16.13
N PHE A 56 6.85 2.28 -15.47
CA PHE A 56 6.29 1.54 -14.35
C PHE A 56 6.16 2.39 -13.08
N LEU A 57 7.11 3.28 -12.79
CA LEU A 57 7.04 4.15 -11.61
C LEU A 57 5.76 5.01 -11.55
N PRO A 58 5.41 5.79 -12.60
CA PRO A 58 4.17 6.55 -12.61
C PRO A 58 2.92 5.67 -12.70
N MET A 59 3.01 4.49 -13.34
CA MET A 59 1.91 3.52 -13.34
C MET A 59 1.60 3.05 -11.91
N THR A 60 2.60 2.62 -11.15
CA THR A 60 2.43 2.16 -9.76
C THR A 60 1.97 3.30 -8.85
N ALA A 61 2.56 4.49 -8.97
CA ALA A 61 2.13 5.66 -8.21
C ALA A 61 0.68 6.04 -8.53
N GLY A 62 0.30 6.04 -9.80
CA GLY A 62 -1.08 6.28 -10.25
C GLY A 62 -2.05 5.22 -9.72
N GLY A 63 -1.65 3.95 -9.68
CA GLY A 63 -2.43 2.87 -9.08
C GLY A 63 -2.70 3.10 -7.58
N PHE A 64 -1.69 3.51 -6.81
CA PHE A 64 -1.87 3.84 -5.40
C PHE A 64 -2.77 5.06 -5.19
N ILE A 65 -2.63 6.10 -6.03
CA ILE A 65 -3.52 7.27 -5.99
C ILE A 65 -4.96 6.86 -6.33
N TYR A 66 -5.14 5.97 -7.32
CA TYR A 66 -6.46 5.45 -7.69
C TYR A 66 -7.11 4.71 -6.51
N ILE A 67 -6.41 3.74 -5.90
CA ILE A 67 -6.92 2.99 -4.74
C ILE A 67 -7.24 3.94 -3.58
N ALA A 68 -6.35 4.89 -3.29
CA ALA A 68 -6.60 5.89 -2.25
C ALA A 68 -7.88 6.70 -2.53
N GLY A 69 -8.11 7.08 -3.79
CA GLY A 69 -9.26 7.88 -4.21
C GLY A 69 -10.56 7.09 -4.34
N SER A 70 -10.52 5.85 -4.84
CA SER A 70 -11.71 5.03 -5.09
C SER A 70 -12.17 4.24 -3.87
N ASP A 71 -11.26 3.90 -2.96
CA ASP A 71 -11.55 2.98 -1.85
C ASP A 71 -11.45 3.74 -0.52
N LEU A 72 -10.32 4.41 -0.25
CA LEU A 72 -10.09 5.09 1.04
C LEU A 72 -10.97 6.34 1.21
N ILE A 73 -11.04 7.22 0.20
CA ILE A 73 -11.82 8.47 0.32
C ILE A 73 -13.32 8.18 0.58
N PRO A 74 -13.98 7.25 -0.13
CA PRO A 74 -15.37 6.90 0.16
C PRO A 74 -15.56 6.30 1.55
N GLU A 75 -14.65 5.44 2.00
CA GLU A 75 -14.72 4.83 3.33
C GLU A 75 -14.60 5.89 4.45
N LEU A 76 -13.73 6.89 4.27
CA LEU A 76 -13.61 8.02 5.19
C LEU A 76 -14.88 8.88 5.23
N HIS A 77 -15.58 9.05 4.11
CA HIS A 77 -16.83 9.82 4.02
C HIS A 77 -18.07 9.07 4.54
N HIS A 78 -17.96 7.77 4.80
CA HIS A 78 -19.07 6.99 5.38
C HIS A 78 -19.42 7.50 6.80
N ASN A 79 -18.43 7.93 7.58
CA ASN A 79 -18.63 8.50 8.90
C ASN A 79 -18.46 10.03 8.86
N THR A 80 -19.57 10.77 8.93
CA THR A 80 -19.57 12.24 8.79
C THR A 80 -19.41 13.00 10.12
N ASP A 81 -19.18 12.29 11.21
CA ASP A 81 -18.91 12.90 12.51
C ASP A 81 -17.59 13.67 12.50
N VAL A 82 -17.66 14.99 12.71
CA VAL A 82 -16.49 15.90 12.66
C VAL A 82 -15.34 15.43 13.56
N LYS A 83 -15.66 14.88 14.74
CA LYS A 83 -14.65 14.34 15.66
C LYS A 83 -13.92 13.14 15.05
N VAL A 84 -14.64 12.25 14.38
CA VAL A 84 -14.07 11.07 13.71
C VAL A 84 -13.24 11.50 12.51
N SER A 85 -13.71 12.47 11.72
CA SER A 85 -12.94 13.01 10.59
C SER A 85 -11.63 13.66 11.02
N ILE A 86 -11.60 14.37 12.15
CA ILE A 86 -10.35 14.92 12.71
C ILE A 86 -9.39 13.79 13.11
N ILE A 87 -9.89 12.74 13.77
CA ILE A 87 -9.05 11.58 14.14
C ILE A 87 -8.50 10.88 12.89
N GLN A 88 -9.32 10.68 11.87
CA GLN A 88 -8.91 10.10 10.59
C GLN A 88 -7.84 10.94 9.90
N LEU A 89 -7.99 12.27 9.88
CA LEU A 89 -7.00 13.19 9.32
C LEU A 89 -5.67 13.11 10.09
N LEU A 90 -5.72 13.10 11.42
CA LEU A 90 -4.53 12.95 12.25
C LEU A 90 -3.86 11.59 12.05
N ALA A 91 -4.63 10.52 11.91
CA ALA A 91 -4.12 9.19 11.61
C ALA A 91 -3.46 9.12 10.22
N LEU A 92 -4.06 9.76 9.21
CA LEU A 92 -3.48 9.88 7.86
C LEU A 92 -2.14 10.63 7.91
N LEU A 93 -2.11 11.80 8.57
CA LEU A 93 -0.88 12.59 8.74
C LEU A 93 0.18 11.80 9.52
N GLY A 94 -0.22 11.05 10.54
CA GLY A 94 0.66 10.16 11.29
C GLY A 94 1.25 9.05 10.42
N GLY A 95 0.43 8.43 9.57
CA GLY A 95 0.89 7.44 8.58
C GLY A 95 1.90 8.02 7.60
N ILE A 96 1.63 9.21 7.06
CA ILE A 96 2.56 9.94 6.19
C ILE A 96 3.88 10.25 6.92
N ALA A 97 3.81 10.70 8.17
CA ALA A 97 4.99 11.00 8.98
C ALA A 97 5.84 9.74 9.25
N ILE A 98 5.22 8.61 9.54
CA ILE A 98 5.91 7.32 9.70
C ILE A 98 6.61 6.93 8.39
N MET A 99 5.90 7.04 7.26
CA MET A 99 6.45 6.73 5.95
C MET A 99 7.62 7.64 5.57
N PHE A 100 7.51 8.94 5.84
CA PHE A 100 8.59 9.89 5.64
C PHE A 100 9.78 9.61 6.56
N GLY A 101 9.54 9.30 7.84
CA GLY A 101 10.59 8.93 8.78
C GLY A 101 11.34 7.67 8.36
N LEU A 102 10.63 6.65 7.88
CA LEU A 102 11.24 5.44 7.32
C LEU A 102 12.03 5.73 6.04
N ALA A 103 11.56 6.64 5.19
CA ALA A 103 12.27 7.04 3.97
C ALA A 103 13.50 7.91 4.25
N ALA A 104 13.52 8.67 5.34
CA ALA A 104 14.65 9.54 5.71
C ALA A 104 15.72 8.82 6.54
N ALA A 105 15.39 7.70 7.18
CA ALA A 105 16.30 6.92 8.01
C ALA A 105 17.25 6.01 7.20
N PHE A 106 17.01 5.83 5.90
CA PHE A 106 17.74 4.95 4.99
C PHE A 106 17.96 5.63 3.64
#